data_AF-E8X769-F1
#
_entry.id   AF-E8X769-F1
#
_cell.length_a   1.000
_cell.length_b   1.000
_cell.length_c   1.000
_cell.angle_alpha   90.00
_cell.angle_beta   90.00
_cell.angle_gamma   90.00
#
_symmetry.space_group_name_H-M   'P 1'
#
loop_
_entity.id
_entity.type
_entity.pdbx_description
1 polymer ?
#
loop_
_entity_poly.entity_id
_entity_poly.type
_entity_poly.pdbx_seq_one_letter_code
_entity_poly.pdbx_strand_id
1 'polypeptide(L)'
;MPIIGPVTDHTEIRRWADANHAVPTEVLPHDIDSEPALIRFMLAEQAKDHKDVRTIDWEEFFLKFDSLGLSFVYDDDSTGYNEILQIEERSAYRSSERNAARFYH
;
A
#
# COMPACT_ATOMS: atom_id res chain seq x y z
N MET A 1 16.76 -3.57 12.69
CA MET A 1 16.74 -2.91 11.36
C MET A 1 15.72 -1.79 11.44
N PRO A 2 16.02 -0.57 10.97
CA PRO A 2 15.11 0.55 11.12
C PRO A 2 14.03 0.47 10.03
N ILE A 3 12.82 0.14 10.45
CA ILE A 3 11.62 0.42 9.67
C ILE A 3 11.49 1.94 9.57
N ILE A 4 11.35 2.46 8.34
CA ILE A 4 11.14 3.88 8.06
C ILE A 4 9.65 4.17 7.96
N GLY A 5 9.21 5.19 8.68
CA GLY A 5 7.83 5.67 8.70
C GLY A 5 7.34 5.97 10.12
N PRO A 6 6.11 6.48 10.27
CA PRO A 6 5.11 6.75 9.22
C PRO A 6 5.50 7.89 8.26
N VAL A 7 5.50 7.63 6.94
CA VAL A 7 5.77 8.61 5.89
C VAL A 7 4.48 8.99 5.15
N THR A 8 4.21 10.29 5.07
CA THR A 8 3.11 10.85 4.24
C THR A 8 3.62 11.77 3.13
N ASP A 9 4.93 12.01 3.04
CA ASP A 9 5.51 12.85 1.98
C ASP A 9 5.50 12.10 0.65
N HIS A 10 4.76 12.64 -0.32
CA HIS A 10 4.59 12.02 -1.65
C HIS A 10 5.90 11.92 -2.43
N THR A 11 6.86 12.81 -2.18
CA THR A 11 8.16 12.82 -2.86
C THR A 11 9.04 11.70 -2.33
N GLU A 12 9.03 11.49 -1.02
CA GLU A 12 9.76 10.39 -0.37
C GLU A 12 9.23 9.03 -0.82
N ILE A 13 7.91 8.87 -0.83
CA ILE A 13 7.23 7.65 -1.31
C ILE A 13 7.60 7.36 -2.77
N ARG A 14 7.60 8.37 -3.65
CA ARG A 14 8.03 8.19 -5.06
C ARG A 14 9.47 7.75 -5.18
N ARG A 15 10.38 8.39 -4.42
CA ARG A 15 11.81 8.03 -4.45
C ARG A 15 12.03 6.58 -4.03
N TRP A 16 11.34 6.12 -2.99
CA TRP A 16 11.40 4.73 -2.57
C TRP A 16 10.88 3.79 -3.67
N ALA A 17 9.73 4.12 -4.28
CA ALA A 17 9.15 3.28 -5.31
C ALA A 17 10.04 3.19 -6.56
N ASP A 18 10.62 4.31 -7.00
CA ASP A 18 11.56 4.33 -8.13
C ASP A 18 12.81 3.49 -7.84
N ALA A 19 13.38 3.62 -6.64
CA ALA A 19 14.55 2.84 -6.23
C ALA A 19 14.26 1.33 -6.19
N ASN A 20 13.04 0.95 -5.81
CA ASN A 20 12.61 -0.44 -5.68
C ASN A 20 11.87 -0.97 -6.92
N HIS A 21 11.78 -0.20 -8.00
CA HIS A 21 11.01 -0.54 -9.21
C HIS A 21 9.55 -0.94 -8.88
N ALA A 22 8.97 -0.27 -7.88
CA ALA A 22 7.60 -0.46 -7.46
C ALA A 22 6.66 0.52 -8.17
N VAL A 23 5.44 0.07 -8.45
CA VAL A 23 4.39 0.85 -9.09
C VAL A 23 3.16 0.94 -8.20
N PRO A 24 2.44 2.06 -8.22
CA PRO A 24 1.18 2.19 -7.50
C PRO A 24 0.11 1.28 -8.14
N THR A 25 -0.55 0.50 -7.29
CA THR A 25 -1.61 -0.43 -7.68
C THR A 25 -2.80 -0.27 -6.76
N GLU A 26 -3.97 -0.58 -7.28
CA GLU A 26 -5.21 -0.70 -6.53
C GLU A 26 -5.64 -2.16 -6.52
N VAL A 27 -5.87 -2.72 -5.34
CA VAL A 27 -6.48 -4.05 -5.20
C VAL A 27 -7.97 -3.90 -5.48
N LEU A 28 -8.45 -4.62 -6.50
CA LEU A 28 -9.86 -4.66 -6.83
C LEU A 28 -10.59 -5.50 -5.76
N PRO A 29 -11.75 -5.02 -5.27
CA PRO A 29 -12.54 -5.80 -4.32
C PRO A 29 -13.02 -7.08 -5.00
N HIS A 30 -12.86 -8.22 -4.32
CA HIS A 30 -13.34 -9.52 -4.78
C HIS A 30 -14.85 -9.69 -4.61
N ASP A 31 -15.50 -8.86 -3.79
CA ASP A 31 -16.93 -8.85 -3.53
C ASP A 31 -17.45 -7.42 -3.28
N ILE A 32 -18.73 -7.17 -3.56
CA ILE A 32 -19.41 -5.88 -3.33
C ILE A 32 -19.41 -5.49 -1.84
N ASP A 33 -19.36 -6.48 -0.95
CA ASP A 33 -19.31 -6.32 0.51
C ASP A 33 -17.88 -6.39 1.09
N SER A 34 -16.85 -6.44 0.23
CA SER A 34 -15.45 -6.47 0.68
C SER A 34 -14.98 -5.10 1.16
N GLU A 35 -13.97 -5.11 2.04
CA GLU A 35 -13.24 -3.92 2.48
C GLU A 35 -12.86 -3.03 1.28
N PRO A 36 -12.88 -1.69 1.42
CA PRO A 36 -12.63 -0.77 0.32
C PRO A 36 -11.31 -1.09 -0.38
N ALA A 37 -11.27 -0.84 -1.70
CA ALA A 37 -10.09 -1.05 -2.53
C ALA A 37 -8.83 -0.50 -1.85
N LEU A 38 -7.92 -1.40 -1.46
CA LEU A 38 -6.67 -1.04 -0.79
C LEU A 38 -5.64 -0.69 -1.86
N ILE A 39 -5.06 0.50 -1.78
CA ILE A 39 -3.91 0.85 -2.61
C ILE A 39 -2.65 0.17 -2.06
N ARG A 40 -1.74 -0.25 -2.95
CA ARG A 40 -0.49 -0.93 -2.61
C ARG A 40 0.63 -0.58 -3.61
N PHE A 41 1.88 -0.66 -3.17
CA PHE A 41 3.02 -0.74 -4.07
C PHE A 41 3.34 -2.18 -4.44
N MET A 42 3.44 -2.46 -5.73
CA MET A 42 3.85 -3.77 -6.24
C MET A 42 5.05 -3.60 -7.14
N LEU A 43 5.96 -4.58 -7.13
CA LEU A 43 7.06 -4.58 -8.09
C LEU A 43 6.49 -4.64 -9.51
N ALA A 44 7.03 -3.85 -10.43
CA ALA A 44 6.51 -3.73 -11.81
C ALA A 44 6.40 -5.07 -12.54
N GLU A 45 7.29 -6.02 -12.21
CA GLU A 45 7.29 -7.37 -12.76
C GLU A 45 6.17 -8.25 -12.18
N GLN A 46 5.78 -8.04 -10.92
CA GLN A 46 4.69 -8.78 -10.30
C GLN A 46 3.32 -8.25 -10.77
N ALA A 47 3.17 -6.93 -10.87
CA ALA A 47 1.90 -6.28 -11.17
C ALA A 47 1.25 -6.75 -12.50
N LYS A 48 2.04 -7.23 -13.47
CA LYS A 48 1.55 -7.69 -14.78
C LYS A 48 0.72 -8.98 -14.71
N ASP A 49 0.96 -9.83 -13.71
CA ASP A 49 0.37 -11.17 -13.65
C ASP A 49 -0.78 -11.30 -12.64
N HIS A 50 -1.03 -10.25 -11.84
CA HIS A 50 -2.08 -10.25 -10.82
C HIS A 50 -3.42 -9.76 -11.37
N LYS A 51 -4.42 -10.65 -11.43
CA LYS A 51 -5.78 -10.34 -11.92
C LYS A 51 -6.59 -9.46 -10.98
N ASP A 52 -6.20 -9.41 -9.72
CA ASP A 52 -6.94 -8.76 -8.64
C ASP A 52 -6.41 -7.36 -8.34
N VAL A 53 -5.48 -6.86 -9.16
CA VAL A 53 -4.91 -5.54 -9.01
C VAL A 53 -4.94 -4.80 -10.34
N ARG A 54 -5.15 -3.49 -10.26
CA ARG A 54 -5.04 -2.58 -11.38
C ARG A 54 -3.90 -1.61 -11.11
N THR A 55 -2.97 -1.46 -12.04
CA THR A 55 -2.01 -0.37 -11.98
C THR A 55 -2.75 0.96 -12.14
N ILE A 56 -2.54 1.87 -11.20
CA ILE A 56 -3.09 3.22 -11.23
C ILE A 56 -1.95 4.20 -11.45
N ASP A 57 -2.25 5.44 -11.81
CA ASP A 57 -1.22 6.46 -11.87
C ASP A 57 -0.93 7.05 -10.48
N TRP A 58 0.15 7.83 -10.40
CA TRP A 58 0.56 8.48 -9.16
C TRP A 58 -0.46 9.49 -8.64
N GLU A 59 -1.20 10.15 -9.52
CA GLU A 59 -2.18 11.16 -9.12
C GLU A 59 -3.38 10.47 -8.44
N GLU A 60 -3.94 9.43 -9.06
CA GLU A 60 -5.00 8.60 -8.50
C GLU A 60 -4.57 7.94 -7.18
N PHE A 61 -3.33 7.47 -7.11
CA PHE A 61 -2.78 6.89 -5.88
C PHE A 61 -2.76 7.89 -4.74
N PHE A 62 -2.16 9.07 -4.93
CA PHE A 62 -2.02 10.06 -3.85
C PHE A 62 -3.35 10.68 -3.45
N LEU A 63 -4.29 10.85 -4.40
CA LEU A 63 -5.66 11.27 -4.08
C LEU A 63 -6.34 10.30 -3.10
N LYS A 64 -6.22 8.99 -3.34
CA LYS A 64 -6.77 7.96 -2.42
C LYS A 64 -5.99 7.90 -1.12
N PHE A 65 -4.67 7.94 -1.18
CA PHE A 65 -3.77 7.91 -0.02
C PHE A 65 -4.10 9.02 0.99
N ASP A 66 -4.23 10.26 0.50
CA ASP A 66 -4.55 11.42 1.32
C ASP A 66 -6.00 11.38 1.82
N SER A 67 -6.94 11.01 0.96
CA SER A 67 -8.37 10.93 1.30
C SER A 67 -8.66 9.91 2.40
N LEU A 68 -7.89 8.81 2.44
CA LEU A 68 -8.05 7.74 3.41
C LEU A 68 -7.20 7.93 4.68
N GLY A 69 -6.37 8.98 4.72
CA GLY A 69 -5.47 9.25 5.85
C GLY A 69 -4.45 8.13 6.03
N LEU A 70 -3.84 7.69 4.93
CA LEU A 70 -2.87 6.61 4.94
C LEU A 70 -1.47 7.12 5.22
N SER A 71 -0.62 6.20 5.67
CA SER A 71 0.80 6.40 5.86
C SER A 71 1.56 5.23 5.27
N PHE A 72 2.71 5.52 4.70
CA PHE A 72 3.62 4.53 4.16
C PHE A 72 4.68 4.15 5.19
N VAL A 73 4.97 2.85 5.27
CA VAL A 73 6.01 2.28 6.12
C VAL A 73 6.80 1.30 5.28
N TYR A 74 8.13 1.39 5.31
CA TYR A 74 9.00 0.56 4.48
C TYR A 74 10.31 0.23 5.18
N ASP A 75 11.00 -0.80 4.68
CA ASP A 75 12.37 -1.11 5.07
C ASP A 75 13.37 -0.46 4.10
N ASP A 76 14.45 0.08 4.63
CA ASP A 76 15.56 0.68 3.86
C ASP A 76 16.49 -0.40 3.26
N ASP A 77 16.36 -1.65 3.69
CA ASP A 77 17.16 -2.78 3.23
C ASP A 77 16.47 -3.59 2.09
N SER A 78 17.24 -4.50 1.51
CA SER A 78 16.93 -5.40 0.39
C SER A 78 15.76 -6.37 0.60
N THR A 79 15.04 -6.31 1.71
CA THR A 79 13.87 -7.16 1.98
C THR A 79 12.68 -6.79 1.09
N GLY A 80 12.61 -5.53 0.63
CA GLY A 80 11.49 -5.01 -0.16
C GLY A 80 10.20 -4.86 0.65
N TYR A 81 10.29 -4.90 1.98
CA TYR A 81 9.14 -4.74 2.85
C TYR A 81 8.52 -3.35 2.67
N ASN A 82 7.21 -3.34 2.40
CA ASN A 82 6.43 -2.12 2.29
C ASN A 82 4.99 -2.38 2.75
N GLU A 83 4.45 -1.42 3.48
CA GLU A 83 3.11 -1.49 4.05
C GLU A 83 2.47 -0.10 4.03
N ILE A 84 1.17 -0.06 3.74
CA ILE A 84 0.36 1.15 3.82
C ILE A 84 -0.60 0.97 4.98
N LEU A 85 -0.48 1.83 5.98
CA LEU A 85 -1.23 1.80 7.22
C LEU A 85 -2.22 2.96 7.24
N GLN A 86 -3.43 2.72 7.72
CA GLN A 86 -4.33 3.81 8.08
C GLN A 86 -3.97 4.32 9.48
N ILE A 87 -3.69 5.62 9.62
CA ILE A 87 -3.42 6.21 10.94
C ILE A 87 -4.75 6.61 11.59
N GLU A 88 -5.07 5.99 12.74
CA GLU A 88 -6.36 6.09 13.46
C GLU A 88 -6.81 7.53 13.78
N GLU A 89 -5.91 8.51 13.78
CA GLU A 89 -6.25 9.90 14.09
C GLU A 89 -7.09 10.60 13.00
N ARG A 90 -7.28 9.98 11.82
CA ARG A 90 -8.11 10.52 10.72
C ARG A 90 -9.25 9.61 10.24
N SER A 91 -9.44 8.43 10.80
CA SER A 91 -10.42 7.48 10.29
C SER A 91 -11.59 7.26 11.26
N ALA A 92 -12.78 7.72 10.85
CA ALA A 92 -14.05 7.27 11.44
C ALA A 92 -14.43 5.84 11.02
N TYR A 93 -13.51 5.06 10.45
CA TYR A 93 -13.71 3.67 10.06
C TYR A 93 -12.90 2.76 10.97
N ARG A 94 -13.58 2.32 12.03
CA ARG A 94 -13.21 1.15 12.83
C ARG A 94 -13.83 -0.09 12.20
N SER A 95 -13.12 -1.21 12.37
CA SER A 95 -13.46 -2.59 11.98
C SER A 95 -12.75 -2.95 10.66
N SER A 96 -11.92 -4.00 10.57
CA SER A 96 -11.95 -5.27 11.29
C SER A 96 -10.55 -5.86 11.52
N GLU A 97 -10.47 -6.65 12.59
CA GLU A 97 -9.26 -7.22 13.16
C GLU A 97 -8.56 -8.27 12.27
N ARG A 98 -7.22 -8.25 12.32
CA ARG A 98 -6.33 -9.43 12.40
C ARG A 98 -6.61 -10.60 11.43
N ASN A 99 -5.94 -10.64 10.28
CA ASN A 99 -5.47 -11.93 9.72
C ASN A 99 -4.36 -11.80 8.66
N ALA A 100 -3.10 -11.75 9.08
CA ALA A 100 -1.99 -12.11 8.20
C ALA A 100 -0.83 -12.76 8.97
N ALA A 101 -1.16 -13.55 9.99
CA ALA A 101 -0.23 -14.53 10.57
C ALA A 101 -0.66 -15.92 10.07
N ARG A 102 -0.59 -16.18 8.76
CA ARG A 102 -1.01 -17.49 8.21
C ARG A 102 -0.60 -17.83 6.78
N PHE A 103 0.60 -17.47 6.32
CA PHE A 103 1.17 -18.10 5.11
C PHE A 103 2.67 -18.35 5.22
N TYR A 104 3.04 -19.27 6.11
CA TYR A 104 4.17 -20.18 5.88
C TYR A 104 3.72 -21.55 6.37
N HIS A 105 3.47 -22.46 5.43
CA HIS A 105 3.60 -23.88 5.70
C HIS A 105 4.06 -24.64 4.46
#